data_AF-A0A9P6X5M0-F1
#
_entry.id   AF-A0A9P6X5M0-F1
#
_cell.length_a   1.000
_cell.length_b   1.000
_cell.length_c   1.000
_cell.angle_alpha   90.00
_cell.angle_beta   90.00
_cell.angle_gamma   90.00
#
_symmetry.space_group_name_H-M   'P 1'
#
loop_
_entity.id
_entity.type
_entity.pdbx_description
1 polymer ?
#
loop_
_entity_poly.entity_id
_entity_poly.type
_entity_poly.pdbx_seq_one_letter_code
_entity_poly.pdbx_strand_id
1 'polypeptide(L)'
;MPSLLKSCEDHSYKPGYLWNPSKCVILDPTQLSSSYTLYGEPIPKQHSFPYLGIPFRPGGYFDAVALVNQNKTKALATMNQISAIGVHPKGFSPLLGTRFYSHIVRAQLEYGLAITKITKFLSKQLEDAQNVCLRRIFGGSHTSSIAVMLHMSKLPTMQERTYALQFQFLLRSLTLPKDALLHHLLPHIRQPRSHSQWYRLFRSPIWKRCLHDPESLDRCSLKLIQRDYRQGNLDNKRSTHAFVLLQHCRPIISLDPVLWLPMSKSEGSRCIRWRLGWLPDGRYKACPRHPGQPFTKAHTIHCLQMHRRLMMPETISDPLSFL
;
A
#
# COMPACT_ATOMS: atom_id res chain seq x y z
N MET A 1 -26.39 26.52 -17.24
CA MET A 1 -26.70 25.46 -16.25
C MET A 1 -28.17 25.06 -16.29
N PRO A 2 -29.17 25.97 -16.17
CA PRO A 2 -30.59 25.59 -16.25
C PRO A 2 -30.97 24.88 -17.55
N SER A 3 -30.41 25.33 -18.69
CA SER A 3 -30.58 24.68 -19.99
C SER A 3 -30.05 23.24 -20.05
N LEU A 4 -28.95 22.94 -19.35
CA LEU A 4 -28.38 21.59 -19.29
C LEU A 4 -29.24 20.66 -18.44
N LEU A 5 -29.74 21.15 -17.30
CA LEU A 5 -30.66 20.38 -16.44
C LEU A 5 -31.95 20.06 -17.19
N LYS A 6 -32.50 21.03 -17.93
CA LYS A 6 -33.67 20.80 -18.78
C LYS A 6 -33.40 19.73 -19.86
N SER A 7 -32.26 19.80 -20.54
CA SER A 7 -31.87 18.74 -21.49
C SER A 7 -31.73 17.37 -20.83
N CYS A 8 -31.26 17.30 -19.57
CA CYS A 8 -31.20 16.04 -18.82
C CYS A 8 -32.59 15.48 -18.50
N GLU A 9 -33.56 16.34 -18.16
CA GLU A 9 -34.95 15.95 -17.96
C GLU A 9 -35.56 15.45 -19.28
N ASP A 10 -35.44 16.24 -20.35
CA ASP A 10 -35.99 15.90 -21.66
C ASP A 10 -35.38 14.61 -22.22
N HIS A 11 -34.08 14.42 -21.98
CA HIS A 11 -33.40 13.17 -22.28
C HIS A 11 -33.98 12.02 -21.47
N SER A 12 -34.23 12.17 -20.17
CA SER A 12 -34.72 11.08 -19.30
C SER A 12 -36.07 10.50 -19.73
N TYR A 13 -36.94 11.33 -20.32
CA TYR A 13 -38.23 10.89 -20.83
C TYR A 13 -38.12 10.01 -22.09
N LYS A 14 -37.10 10.20 -22.93
CA LYS A 14 -36.93 9.43 -24.18
C LYS A 14 -36.67 7.92 -23.95
N PRO A 15 -35.74 7.49 -23.07
CA PRO A 15 -35.50 6.10 -22.73
C PRO A 15 -36.36 5.60 -21.54
N GLY A 16 -37.20 6.45 -20.94
CA GLY A 16 -38.13 6.06 -19.87
C GLY A 16 -37.51 5.84 -18.50
N TYR A 17 -36.55 6.68 -18.07
CA TYR A 17 -36.06 6.70 -16.69
C TYR A 17 -36.24 8.09 -16.05
N LEU A 18 -36.16 8.15 -14.71
CA LEU A 18 -36.12 9.41 -13.97
C LEU A 18 -34.83 9.51 -13.17
N TRP A 19 -34.23 10.70 -13.17
CA TRP A 19 -33.16 11.01 -12.24
C TRP A 19 -33.73 11.10 -10.81
N ASN A 20 -32.92 10.76 -9.80
CA ASN A 20 -33.30 10.97 -8.40
C ASN A 20 -32.65 12.26 -7.89
N PRO A 21 -33.39 13.37 -7.73
CA PRO A 21 -32.83 14.67 -7.36
C PRO A 21 -32.08 14.64 -6.01
N SER A 22 -32.49 13.79 -5.06
CA SER A 22 -31.81 13.65 -3.77
C SER A 22 -30.43 12.97 -3.84
N LYS A 23 -30.13 12.25 -4.94
CA LYS A 23 -28.81 11.67 -5.23
C LYS A 23 -27.96 12.56 -6.14
N CYS A 24 -28.55 13.58 -6.76
CA CYS A 24 -27.84 14.59 -7.53
C CYS A 24 -27.24 15.62 -6.57
N VAL A 25 -26.10 16.21 -6.93
CA VAL A 25 -25.41 17.17 -6.06
C VAL A 25 -24.81 18.31 -6.89
N ILE A 26 -24.91 19.52 -6.36
CA ILE A 26 -24.20 20.68 -6.87
C ILE A 26 -22.98 20.96 -6.00
N LEU A 27 -21.81 20.90 -6.63
CA LEU A 27 -20.52 21.20 -6.02
C LEU A 27 -20.13 22.67 -6.22
N ASP A 28 -20.85 23.58 -5.56
CA ASP A 28 -20.56 25.02 -5.59
C ASP A 28 -20.80 25.64 -4.21
N PRO A 29 -19.74 26.10 -3.51
CA PRO A 29 -19.85 26.72 -2.20
C PRO A 29 -20.19 28.22 -2.27
N THR A 30 -20.17 28.83 -3.45
CA THR A 30 -20.11 30.28 -3.62
C THR A 30 -21.41 30.92 -4.14
N GLN A 31 -22.30 30.17 -4.77
CA GLN A 31 -23.59 30.71 -5.22
C GLN A 31 -24.71 30.47 -4.21
N LEU A 32 -24.89 31.43 -3.29
CA LEU A 32 -26.05 31.50 -2.39
C LEU A 32 -27.39 31.64 -3.13
N SER A 33 -27.39 32.13 -4.37
CA SER A 33 -28.61 32.71 -4.96
C SER A 33 -29.33 31.90 -6.04
N SER A 34 -28.75 30.81 -6.55
CA SER A 34 -29.40 29.97 -7.58
C SER A 34 -29.83 28.63 -6.99
N SER A 35 -31.13 28.43 -6.77
CA SER A 35 -31.69 27.10 -6.56
C SER A 35 -31.80 26.43 -7.93
N TYR A 36 -31.10 25.32 -8.10
CA TYR A 36 -31.23 24.50 -9.29
C TYR A 36 -32.20 23.37 -8.98
N THR A 37 -33.12 23.13 -9.90
CA THR A 37 -34.15 22.11 -9.74
C THR A 37 -34.03 21.07 -10.84
N LEU A 38 -34.55 19.87 -10.55
CA LEU A 38 -34.76 18.79 -11.50
C LEU A 38 -36.17 18.26 -11.26
N TYR A 39 -37.02 18.30 -12.27
CA TYR A 39 -38.45 18.00 -12.18
C TYR A 39 -39.20 18.87 -11.15
N GLY A 40 -38.72 20.11 -10.91
CA GLY A 40 -39.25 20.99 -9.89
C GLY A 40 -38.72 20.72 -8.46
N GLU A 41 -37.99 19.63 -8.24
CA GLU A 41 -37.36 19.33 -6.94
C GLU A 41 -35.98 20.00 -6.82
N PRO A 42 -35.64 20.64 -5.69
CA PRO A 42 -34.33 21.27 -5.50
C PRO A 42 -33.21 20.24 -5.37
N ILE A 43 -32.11 20.46 -6.09
CA ILE A 43 -30.91 19.62 -5.98
C ILE A 43 -30.07 20.11 -4.78
N PRO A 44 -29.62 19.21 -3.88
CA PRO A 44 -28.81 19.60 -2.74
C PRO A 44 -27.43 20.14 -3.15
N LYS A 45 -26.98 21.18 -2.45
CA LYS A 45 -25.63 21.74 -2.57
C LYS A 45 -24.73 21.09 -1.52
N GLN A 46 -23.54 20.64 -1.92
CA GLN A 46 -22.56 20.07 -0.99
C GLN A 46 -21.16 20.57 -1.30
N HIS A 47 -20.32 20.64 -0.26
CA HIS A 47 -18.90 21.00 -0.39
C HIS A 47 -18.01 19.85 -0.87
N SER A 48 -18.54 18.62 -0.89
CA SER A 48 -17.85 17.44 -1.37
C SER A 48 -18.85 16.38 -1.82
N PHE A 49 -18.51 15.61 -2.85
CA PHE A 49 -19.35 14.52 -3.34
C PHE A 49 -18.48 13.27 -3.62
N PRO A 50 -18.80 12.11 -3.02
CA PRO A 50 -18.10 10.88 -3.31
C PRO A 50 -18.60 10.26 -4.62
N TYR A 51 -17.82 10.34 -5.68
CA TYR A 51 -18.10 9.61 -6.92
C TYR A 51 -17.29 8.32 -6.95
N LEU A 52 -18.00 7.18 -6.99
CA LEU A 52 -17.41 5.84 -6.80
C LEU A 52 -16.55 5.76 -5.52
N GLY A 53 -16.94 6.45 -4.45
CA GLY A 53 -16.16 6.46 -3.20
C GLY A 53 -14.90 7.33 -3.23
N ILE A 54 -14.63 8.06 -4.31
CA ILE A 54 -13.56 9.08 -4.36
C ILE A 54 -14.20 10.46 -4.11
N PRO A 55 -13.81 11.20 -3.06
CA PRO A 55 -14.39 12.50 -2.74
C PRO A 55 -13.87 13.60 -3.66
N PHE A 56 -14.80 14.33 -4.28
CA PHE A 56 -14.53 15.49 -5.13
C PHE A 56 -14.97 16.78 -4.44
N ARG A 57 -14.12 17.81 -4.54
CA ARG A 57 -14.40 19.19 -4.12
C ARG A 57 -14.83 20.05 -5.32
N PRO A 58 -15.45 21.23 -5.05
CA PRO A 58 -15.70 22.24 -6.07
C PRO A 58 -14.49 22.51 -6.96
N GLY A 59 -14.73 22.69 -8.26
CA GLY A 59 -13.67 22.80 -9.28
C GLY A 59 -13.07 21.46 -9.74
N GLY A 60 -13.65 20.33 -9.34
CA GLY A 60 -13.23 18.99 -9.81
C GLY A 60 -11.96 18.47 -9.14
N TYR A 61 -11.53 19.07 -8.03
CA TYR A 61 -10.33 18.65 -7.31
C TYR A 61 -10.62 17.45 -6.40
N PHE A 62 -9.72 16.47 -6.38
CA PHE A 62 -9.79 15.37 -5.42
C PHE A 62 -9.54 15.85 -3.99
N ASP A 63 -10.40 15.45 -3.06
CA ASP A 63 -10.11 15.56 -1.63
C ASP A 63 -9.19 14.42 -1.18
N ALA A 64 -7.90 14.58 -1.45
CA ALA A 64 -6.89 13.57 -1.07
C ALA A 64 -6.85 13.32 0.45
N VAL A 65 -7.20 14.33 1.27
CA VAL A 65 -7.21 14.20 2.73
C VAL A 65 -8.38 13.33 3.17
N ALA A 66 -9.60 13.62 2.69
CA ALA A 66 -10.78 12.83 2.99
C ALA A 66 -10.62 11.40 2.47
N LEU A 67 -10.09 11.21 1.26
CA LEU A 67 -9.84 9.89 0.68
C LEU A 67 -8.91 9.05 1.58
N VAL A 68 -7.75 9.58 1.95
CA VAL A 68 -6.77 8.86 2.79
C VAL A 68 -7.33 8.56 4.18
N ASN A 69 -8.10 9.49 4.76
CA ASN A 69 -8.75 9.26 6.04
C ASN A 69 -9.79 8.15 5.96
N GLN A 70 -10.66 8.15 4.94
CA GLN A 70 -11.65 7.10 4.73
C GLN A 70 -10.99 5.73 4.53
N ASN A 71 -9.96 5.66 3.67
CA ASN A 71 -9.20 4.45 3.41
C ASN A 71 -8.55 3.91 4.68
N LYS A 72 -7.90 4.78 5.48
CA LYS A 72 -7.27 4.41 6.75
C LYS A 72 -8.29 3.86 7.74
N THR A 73 -9.40 4.56 7.95
CA THR A 73 -10.46 4.12 8.87
C THR A 73 -10.98 2.75 8.47
N LYS A 74 -11.29 2.55 7.18
CA LYS A 74 -11.79 1.26 6.66
C LYS A 74 -10.76 0.14 6.82
N ALA A 75 -9.50 0.42 6.48
CA ALA A 75 -8.39 -0.54 6.60
C ALA A 75 -8.15 -0.95 8.05
N LEU A 76 -8.12 -0.01 8.99
CA LEU A 76 -7.91 -0.30 10.40
C LEU A 76 -9.11 -1.03 11.02
N ALA A 77 -10.34 -0.69 10.64
CA ALA A 77 -11.53 -1.42 11.05
C ALA A 77 -11.48 -2.88 10.56
N THR A 78 -11.14 -3.09 9.30
CA THR A 78 -10.97 -4.44 8.72
C THR A 78 -9.83 -5.18 9.42
N MET A 79 -8.72 -4.51 9.72
CA MET A 79 -7.61 -5.09 10.48
C MET A 79 -8.05 -5.55 11.88
N ASN A 80 -8.89 -4.76 12.56
CA ASN A 80 -9.46 -5.17 13.87
C ASN A 80 -10.31 -6.44 13.73
N GLN A 81 -11.15 -6.54 12.70
CA GLN A 81 -11.99 -7.71 12.45
C GLN A 81 -11.16 -8.97 12.17
N ILE A 82 -10.20 -8.90 11.24
CA ILE A 82 -9.38 -10.08 10.92
C ILE A 82 -8.43 -10.46 12.06
N SER A 83 -8.05 -9.50 12.91
CA SER A 83 -7.30 -9.80 14.13
C SER A 83 -8.12 -10.59 15.14
N ALA A 84 -9.44 -10.36 15.23
CA ALA A 84 -10.31 -11.18 16.07
C ALA A 84 -10.40 -12.65 15.58
N ILE A 85 -10.27 -12.87 14.27
CA ILE A 85 -10.36 -14.20 13.64
C ILE A 85 -9.05 -15.00 13.79
N GLY A 86 -7.92 -14.33 14.03
CA GLY A 86 -6.62 -15.01 14.19
C GLY A 86 -5.42 -14.27 13.60
N VAL A 87 -5.62 -13.12 12.93
CA VAL A 87 -4.50 -12.31 12.38
C VAL A 87 -3.85 -11.48 13.50
N HIS A 88 -3.18 -12.17 14.42
CA HIS A 88 -2.44 -11.64 15.55
C HIS A 88 -1.36 -12.67 15.98
N PRO A 89 -0.41 -12.32 16.86
CA PRO A 89 0.81 -13.12 17.06
C PRO A 89 0.59 -14.49 17.69
N LYS A 90 -0.56 -14.69 18.36
CA LYS A 90 -0.93 -15.96 18.99
C LYS A 90 -1.82 -16.84 18.09
N GLY A 91 -2.32 -16.29 16.99
CA GLY A 91 -3.24 -16.97 16.06
C GLY A 91 -2.50 -17.60 14.89
N PHE A 92 -2.80 -17.11 13.69
CA PHE A 92 -2.19 -17.52 12.43
C PHE A 92 -0.70 -17.19 12.36
N SER A 93 0.02 -17.89 11.47
CA SER A 93 1.43 -17.58 11.24
C SER A 93 1.61 -16.15 10.70
N PRO A 94 2.73 -15.46 11.01
CA PRO A 94 2.99 -14.14 10.47
C PRO A 94 3.01 -14.09 8.93
N LEU A 95 3.41 -15.19 8.28
CA LEU A 95 3.31 -15.32 6.83
C LEU A 95 1.87 -15.22 6.36
N LEU A 96 0.95 -16.01 6.94
CA LEU A 96 -0.46 -15.97 6.57
C LEU A 96 -1.08 -14.60 6.92
N GLY A 97 -0.74 -14.04 8.08
CA GLY A 97 -1.20 -12.72 8.49
C GLY A 97 -0.79 -11.59 7.53
N THR A 98 0.46 -11.61 7.05
CA THR A 98 0.95 -10.65 6.04
C THR A 98 0.29 -10.85 4.67
N ARG A 99 -0.10 -12.09 4.31
CA ARG A 99 -0.92 -12.36 3.13
C ARG A 99 -2.32 -11.77 3.26
N PHE A 100 -3.00 -11.95 4.40
CA PHE A 100 -4.30 -11.31 4.66
C PHE A 100 -4.21 -9.79 4.57
N TYR A 101 -3.20 -9.20 5.21
CA TYR A 101 -2.94 -7.76 5.09
C TYR A 101 -2.77 -7.33 3.63
N SER A 102 -1.88 -8.00 2.88
CA SER A 102 -1.55 -7.57 1.51
C SER A 102 -2.69 -7.68 0.50
N HIS A 103 -3.63 -8.62 0.70
CA HIS A 103 -4.75 -8.85 -0.22
C HIS A 103 -6.03 -8.12 0.19
N ILE A 104 -6.28 -7.95 1.49
CA ILE A 104 -7.53 -7.39 2.00
C ILE A 104 -7.32 -5.95 2.49
N VAL A 105 -6.52 -5.78 3.54
CA VAL A 105 -6.38 -4.49 4.24
C VAL A 105 -5.66 -3.46 3.37
N ARG A 106 -4.56 -3.86 2.73
CA ARG A 106 -3.77 -2.96 1.89
C ARG A 106 -4.54 -2.53 0.64
N ALA A 107 -5.39 -3.39 0.07
CA ALA A 107 -6.24 -3.02 -1.06
C ALA A 107 -7.17 -1.84 -0.72
N GLN A 108 -7.66 -1.76 0.53
CA GLN A 108 -8.44 -0.63 1.00
C GLN A 108 -7.60 0.65 1.18
N LEU A 109 -6.35 0.52 1.64
CA LEU A 109 -5.42 1.66 1.71
C LEU A 109 -5.09 2.22 0.32
N GLU A 110 -5.01 1.34 -0.68
CA GLU A 110 -4.60 1.65 -2.05
C GLU A 110 -5.70 2.27 -2.92
N TYR A 111 -6.96 2.21 -2.47
CA TYR A 111 -8.10 2.68 -3.25
C TYR A 111 -7.97 4.17 -3.62
N GLY A 112 -8.07 4.50 -4.92
CA GLY A 112 -7.95 5.88 -5.41
C GLY A 112 -6.53 6.47 -5.44
N LEU A 113 -5.50 5.77 -4.94
CA LEU A 113 -4.11 6.29 -4.95
C LEU A 113 -3.51 6.38 -6.36
N ALA A 114 -4.00 5.57 -7.30
CA ALA A 114 -3.51 5.53 -8.68
C ALA A 114 -3.69 6.87 -9.42
N ILE A 115 -4.74 7.64 -9.09
CA ILE A 115 -5.09 8.91 -9.76
C ILE A 115 -4.87 10.13 -8.87
N THR A 116 -4.50 9.93 -7.60
CA THR A 116 -4.37 10.99 -6.60
C THR A 116 -2.90 11.32 -6.35
N LYS A 117 -2.54 12.61 -6.43
CA LYS A 117 -1.23 13.07 -5.97
C LYS A 117 -1.17 13.05 -4.45
N ILE A 118 -0.28 12.22 -3.91
CA ILE A 118 -0.07 12.08 -2.47
C ILE A 118 1.07 12.99 -2.01
N THR A 119 0.80 13.82 -1.01
CA THR A 119 1.83 14.66 -0.36
C THR A 119 2.64 13.83 0.64
N LYS A 120 3.79 14.35 1.09
CA LYS A 120 4.61 13.69 2.12
C LYS A 120 3.80 13.41 3.39
N PHE A 121 2.95 14.36 3.80
CA PHE A 121 2.07 14.23 4.96
C PHE A 121 1.07 13.07 4.81
N LEU A 122 0.37 13.00 3.67
CA LEU A 122 -0.58 11.92 3.42
C LEU A 122 0.10 10.56 3.25
N SER A 123 1.27 10.54 2.62
CA SER A 123 2.11 9.33 2.53
C SER A 123 2.45 8.82 3.92
N LYS A 124 2.87 9.71 4.83
CA LYS A 124 3.19 9.35 6.21
C LYS A 124 1.98 8.74 6.94
N GLN A 125 0.79 9.28 6.77
CA GLN A 125 -0.43 8.69 7.35
C GLN A 125 -0.73 7.27 6.84
N LEU A 126 -0.53 7.02 5.55
CA LEU A 126 -0.69 5.68 4.97
C LEU A 126 0.36 4.71 5.51
N GLU A 127 1.63 5.14 5.59
CA GLU A 127 2.69 4.35 6.21
C GLU A 127 2.34 4.03 7.67
N ASP A 128 1.88 5.00 8.45
CA ASP A 128 1.52 4.78 9.86
C ASP A 128 0.37 3.76 10.01
N ALA A 129 -0.62 3.80 9.11
CA ALA A 129 -1.68 2.78 9.07
C ALA A 129 -1.14 1.38 8.74
N GLN A 130 -0.24 1.27 7.74
CA GLN A 130 0.45 0.02 7.42
C GLN A 130 1.27 -0.48 8.63
N ASN A 131 1.99 0.42 9.31
CA ASN A 131 2.85 0.11 10.43
C ASN A 131 2.04 -0.48 11.60
N VAL A 132 0.86 0.08 11.89
CA VAL A 132 -0.06 -0.47 12.89
C VAL A 132 -0.49 -1.89 12.54
N CYS A 133 -0.86 -2.14 11.29
CA CYS A 133 -1.30 -3.46 10.83
C CYS A 133 -0.18 -4.51 10.96
N LEU A 134 1.03 -4.19 10.48
CA LEU A 134 2.17 -5.12 10.52
C LEU A 134 2.64 -5.37 11.95
N ARG A 135 2.72 -4.35 12.79
CA ARG A 135 3.04 -4.53 14.21
C ARG A 135 2.03 -5.43 14.89
N ARG A 136 0.74 -5.35 14.54
CA ARG A 136 -0.26 -6.26 15.09
C ARG A 136 -0.05 -7.71 14.65
N ILE A 137 0.34 -7.95 13.40
CA ILE A 137 0.62 -9.31 12.90
C ILE A 137 1.84 -9.91 13.62
N PHE A 138 2.93 -9.16 13.70
CA PHE A 138 4.19 -9.63 14.30
C PHE A 138 4.22 -9.52 15.83
N GLY A 139 3.28 -8.77 16.42
CA GLY A 139 3.21 -8.47 17.84
C GLY A 139 4.16 -7.39 18.29
N GLY A 140 4.77 -6.65 17.36
CA GLY A 140 5.79 -5.66 17.65
C GLY A 140 5.28 -4.46 18.45
N SER A 141 6.16 -3.92 19.29
CA SER A 141 6.00 -2.63 19.96
C SER A 141 6.14 -1.45 18.99
N HIS A 142 5.91 -0.22 19.48
CA HIS A 142 6.18 1.01 18.74
C HIS A 142 7.67 1.20 18.39
N THR A 143 8.59 0.57 19.14
CA THR A 143 10.04 0.58 18.89
C THR A 143 10.50 -0.50 17.91
N SER A 144 9.63 -1.47 17.58
CA SER A 144 10.00 -2.56 16.68
C SER A 144 10.26 -2.04 15.26
N SER A 145 11.34 -2.56 14.65
CA SER A 145 11.78 -2.14 13.31
C SER A 145 10.78 -2.56 12.23
N ILE A 146 10.03 -1.59 11.73
CA ILE A 146 9.06 -1.81 10.67
C ILE A 146 9.72 -2.09 9.32
N ALA A 147 10.91 -1.52 9.08
CA ALA A 147 11.69 -1.76 7.88
C ALA A 147 12.04 -3.24 7.73
N VAL A 148 12.40 -3.89 8.84
CA VAL A 148 12.68 -5.32 8.88
C VAL A 148 11.40 -6.13 8.64
N MET A 149 10.28 -5.80 9.30
CA MET A 149 8.99 -6.48 9.05
C MET A 149 8.56 -6.43 7.58
N LEU A 150 8.69 -5.26 6.94
CA LEU A 150 8.39 -5.07 5.52
C LEU A 150 9.32 -5.93 4.64
N HIS A 151 10.62 -5.90 4.92
CA HIS A 151 11.61 -6.66 4.18
C HIS A 151 11.36 -8.18 4.30
N MET A 152 11.21 -8.69 5.52
CA MET A 152 10.98 -10.12 5.79
C MET A 152 9.74 -10.65 5.06
N SER A 153 8.68 -9.85 5.04
CA SER A 153 7.40 -10.21 4.41
C SER A 153 7.32 -9.90 2.91
N LYS A 154 8.42 -9.44 2.29
CA LYS A 154 8.48 -8.99 0.89
C LYS A 154 7.50 -7.83 0.60
N LEU A 155 7.04 -7.11 1.61
CA LEU A 155 6.07 -6.04 1.45
C LEU A 155 6.75 -4.71 1.08
N PRO A 156 6.20 -3.97 0.10
CA PRO A 156 6.59 -2.59 -0.17
C PRO A 156 6.00 -1.63 0.87
N THR A 157 6.62 -0.46 0.97
CA THR A 157 6.04 0.67 1.71
C THR A 157 4.79 1.20 0.98
N MET A 158 3.95 1.97 1.66
CA MET A 158 2.78 2.61 1.02
C MET A 158 3.18 3.63 -0.04
N GLN A 159 4.30 4.33 0.13
CA GLN A 159 4.86 5.21 -0.90
C GLN A 159 5.27 4.44 -2.16
N GLU A 160 5.99 3.33 -2.01
CA GLU A 160 6.38 2.47 -3.13
C GLU A 160 5.15 1.92 -3.87
N ARG A 161 4.10 1.52 -3.13
CA ARG A 161 2.83 1.09 -3.73
C ARG A 161 2.13 2.22 -4.48
N THR A 162 2.09 3.41 -3.89
CA THR A 162 1.49 4.59 -4.53
C THR A 162 2.15 4.88 -5.88
N TYR A 163 3.49 4.90 -5.92
CA TYR A 163 4.21 5.11 -7.18
C TYR A 163 3.99 3.97 -8.17
N ALA A 164 3.96 2.70 -7.72
CA ALA A 164 3.67 1.58 -8.60
C ALA A 164 2.27 1.66 -9.23
N LEU A 165 1.25 2.06 -8.46
CA LEU A 165 -0.13 2.23 -8.92
C LEU A 165 -0.27 3.40 -9.89
N GLN A 166 0.35 4.54 -9.57
CA GLN A 166 0.37 5.71 -10.45
C GLN A 166 1.09 5.41 -11.76
N PHE A 167 2.21 4.71 -11.71
CA PHE A 167 2.96 4.25 -12.88
C PHE A 167 2.10 3.37 -13.80
N GLN A 168 1.40 2.38 -13.23
CA GLN A 168 0.49 1.51 -13.99
C GLN A 168 -0.68 2.29 -14.61
N PHE A 169 -1.24 3.25 -13.87
CA PHE A 169 -2.31 4.11 -14.39
C PHE A 169 -1.84 4.97 -15.56
N LEU A 170 -0.67 5.60 -15.43
CA LEU A 170 -0.08 6.42 -16.50
C LEU A 170 0.18 5.58 -17.75
N LEU A 171 0.78 4.40 -17.60
CA LEU A 171 1.01 3.52 -18.74
C LEU A 171 -0.30 3.10 -19.41
N ARG A 172 -1.29 2.67 -18.61
CA ARG A 172 -2.61 2.30 -19.13
C ARG A 172 -3.22 3.43 -19.92
N SER A 173 -3.08 4.69 -19.47
CA SER A 173 -3.63 5.84 -20.19
C SER A 173 -3.01 6.06 -21.58
N LEU A 174 -1.77 5.60 -21.81
CA LEU A 174 -1.11 5.68 -23.11
C LEU A 174 -1.56 4.55 -24.05
N THR A 175 -1.89 3.38 -23.50
CA THR A 175 -2.26 2.18 -24.26
C THR A 175 -3.77 1.96 -24.41
N LEU A 176 -4.58 2.94 -23.99
CA LEU A 176 -6.03 2.87 -24.17
C LEU A 176 -6.41 2.93 -25.66
N PRO A 177 -7.48 2.21 -26.05
CA PRO A 177 -7.97 2.22 -27.42
C PRO A 177 -8.51 3.60 -27.81
N LYS A 178 -8.56 3.86 -29.12
CA LYS A 178 -8.87 5.19 -29.68
C LYS A 178 -10.26 5.70 -29.32
N ASP A 179 -11.20 4.81 -29.02
CA ASP A 179 -12.59 5.09 -28.62
C ASP A 179 -12.73 5.48 -27.14
N ALA A 180 -11.69 5.28 -26.32
CA ALA A 180 -11.72 5.67 -24.93
C ALA A 180 -11.70 7.20 -24.80
N LEU A 181 -12.61 7.76 -24.01
CA LEU A 181 -12.65 9.21 -23.72
C LEU A 181 -11.28 9.75 -23.25
N LEU A 182 -10.57 8.99 -22.41
CA LEU A 182 -9.26 9.39 -21.93
C LEU A 182 -8.21 9.49 -23.05
N HIS A 183 -8.31 8.66 -24.10
CA HIS A 183 -7.42 8.72 -25.26
C HIS A 183 -7.58 10.07 -25.99
N HIS A 184 -8.82 10.52 -26.21
CA HIS A 184 -9.11 11.82 -26.82
C HIS A 184 -8.71 13.01 -25.93
N LEU A 185 -8.83 12.87 -24.61
CA LEU A 185 -8.45 13.92 -23.66
C LEU A 185 -6.94 13.97 -23.39
N LEU A 186 -6.21 12.90 -23.71
CA LEU A 186 -4.78 12.75 -23.41
C LEU A 186 -3.92 13.92 -23.91
N PRO A 187 -4.07 14.42 -25.16
CA PRO A 187 -3.28 15.56 -25.66
C PRO A 187 -3.47 16.83 -24.84
N HIS A 188 -4.64 17.00 -24.22
CA HIS A 188 -4.99 18.18 -23.43
C HIS A 188 -4.46 18.07 -22.00
N ILE A 189 -4.56 16.89 -21.38
CA ILE A 189 -4.13 16.68 -19.99
C ILE A 189 -2.62 16.49 -19.83
N ARG A 190 -1.89 16.14 -20.90
CA ARG A 190 -0.42 16.01 -20.86
C ARG A 190 0.31 17.35 -20.81
N GLN A 191 -0.38 18.44 -21.14
CA GLN A 191 0.24 19.76 -21.20
C GLN A 191 0.60 20.26 -19.79
N PRO A 192 1.76 20.91 -19.59
CA PRO A 192 2.15 21.48 -18.30
C PRO A 192 1.13 22.48 -17.73
N ARG A 193 0.43 23.20 -18.61
CA ARG A 193 -0.58 24.22 -18.27
C ARG A 193 -1.96 23.64 -17.91
N SER A 194 -2.17 22.34 -18.10
CA SER A 194 -3.48 21.69 -17.87
C SER A 194 -3.87 21.60 -16.39
N HIS A 195 -2.93 21.85 -15.48
CA HIS A 195 -3.06 21.60 -14.03
C HIS A 195 -3.53 20.18 -13.68
N SER A 196 -3.53 19.25 -14.65
CA SER A 196 -4.10 17.92 -14.54
C SER A 196 -3.34 17.08 -13.52
N GLN A 197 -4.03 16.12 -12.92
CA GLN A 197 -3.37 15.15 -12.04
C GLN A 197 -2.41 14.28 -12.85
N TRP A 198 -2.76 13.93 -14.10
CA TRP A 198 -1.90 13.16 -14.99
C TRP A 198 -0.48 13.74 -15.08
N TYR A 199 -0.36 15.03 -15.39
CA TYR A 199 0.93 15.71 -15.50
C TYR A 199 1.70 15.75 -14.16
N ARG A 200 0.97 15.85 -13.04
CA ARG A 200 1.58 15.81 -11.70
C ARG A 200 2.11 14.42 -11.35
N LEU A 201 1.44 13.36 -11.78
CA LEU A 201 1.81 11.96 -11.53
C LEU A 201 3.02 11.51 -12.36
N PHE A 202 3.14 12.02 -13.59
CA PHE A 202 4.28 11.77 -14.48
C PHE A 202 5.65 12.07 -13.85
N ARG A 203 5.70 13.00 -12.88
CA ARG A 203 6.95 13.38 -12.19
C ARG A 203 7.45 12.36 -11.15
N SER A 204 6.81 11.21 -11.02
CA SER A 204 7.20 10.19 -10.04
C SER A 204 8.61 9.62 -10.33
N PRO A 205 9.38 9.23 -9.28
CA PRO A 205 10.73 8.69 -9.47
C PRO A 205 10.78 7.39 -10.28
N ILE A 206 9.74 6.57 -10.18
CA ILE A 206 9.64 5.31 -10.93
C ILE A 206 9.43 5.56 -12.43
N TRP A 207 8.66 6.60 -12.78
CA TRP A 207 8.41 6.95 -14.17
C TRP A 207 9.70 7.40 -14.88
N LYS A 208 10.61 8.08 -14.16
CA LYS A 208 11.92 8.47 -14.70
C LYS A 208 12.82 7.30 -15.12
N ARG A 209 12.50 6.06 -14.72
CA ARG A 209 13.24 4.85 -15.14
C ARG A 209 12.73 4.27 -16.46
N CYS A 210 11.59 4.75 -16.93
CA CYS A 210 10.93 4.36 -18.17
C CYS A 210 11.35 5.31 -19.33
N LEU A 211 12.66 5.41 -19.59
CA LEU A 211 13.23 6.44 -20.49
C LEU A 211 13.08 6.13 -21.99
N HIS A 212 12.88 4.87 -22.35
CA HIS A 212 12.85 4.44 -23.74
C HIS A 212 11.53 3.72 -24.01
N ASP A 213 10.67 4.38 -24.78
CA ASP A 213 9.41 3.89 -25.32
C ASP A 213 8.40 3.26 -24.33
N PRO A 214 7.54 4.06 -23.68
CA PRO A 214 6.50 3.54 -22.80
C PRO A 214 5.42 2.74 -23.53
N GLU A 215 5.24 2.90 -24.85
CA GLU A 215 4.14 2.25 -25.58
C GLU A 215 4.43 0.78 -25.92
N SER A 216 5.71 0.39 -25.99
CA SER A 216 6.13 -1.00 -26.22
C SER A 216 6.40 -1.81 -24.95
N LEU A 217 6.16 -1.23 -23.76
CA LEU A 217 6.45 -1.92 -22.49
C LEU A 217 5.52 -3.11 -22.24
N ASP A 218 6.11 -4.29 -22.21
CA ASP A 218 5.42 -5.52 -21.85
C ASP A 218 5.25 -5.67 -20.32
N ARG A 219 4.37 -6.60 -19.91
CA ARG A 219 4.08 -6.84 -18.48
C ARG A 219 5.32 -7.28 -17.69
N CYS A 220 6.28 -7.95 -18.31
CA CYS A 220 7.50 -8.39 -17.64
C CYS A 220 8.44 -7.21 -17.37
N SER A 221 8.65 -6.32 -18.34
CA SER A 221 9.46 -5.11 -18.19
C SER A 221 8.91 -4.20 -17.08
N LEU A 222 7.59 -4.07 -16.96
CA LEU A 222 6.98 -3.32 -15.87
C LEU A 222 7.29 -3.90 -14.50
N LYS A 223 7.24 -5.23 -14.36
CA LYS A 223 7.60 -5.91 -13.11
C LYS A 223 9.08 -5.72 -12.79
N LEU A 224 9.94 -5.72 -13.80
CA LEU A 224 11.38 -5.48 -13.64
C LEU A 224 11.64 -4.05 -13.16
N ILE A 225 11.10 -3.03 -13.83
CA ILE A 225 11.26 -1.62 -13.42
C ILE A 225 10.76 -1.41 -11.98
N GLN A 226 9.60 -1.97 -11.63
CA GLN A 226 9.07 -1.90 -10.26
C GLN A 226 9.96 -2.61 -9.25
N ARG A 227 10.52 -3.77 -9.59
CA ARG A 227 11.44 -4.51 -8.74
C ARG A 227 12.74 -3.74 -8.54
N ASP A 228 13.33 -3.23 -9.61
CA ASP A 228 14.61 -2.52 -9.58
C ASP A 228 14.48 -1.18 -8.84
N TYR A 229 13.31 -0.52 -8.95
CA TYR A 229 13.00 0.65 -8.14
C TYR A 229 13.00 0.34 -6.65
N ARG A 230 12.32 -0.74 -6.25
CA ARG A 230 12.28 -1.17 -4.85
C ARG A 230 13.64 -1.66 -4.37
N GLN A 231 14.39 -2.36 -5.21
CA GLN A 231 15.72 -2.86 -4.87
C GLN A 231 16.66 -1.68 -4.60
N GLY A 232 16.70 -0.67 -5.47
CA GLY A 232 17.49 0.54 -5.21
C GLY A 232 17.08 1.28 -3.92
N ASN A 233 15.79 1.30 -3.57
CA ASN A 233 15.35 1.85 -2.27
C ASN A 233 15.84 1.01 -1.08
N LEU A 234 15.86 -0.32 -1.21
CA LEU A 234 16.39 -1.22 -0.19
C LEU A 234 17.89 -0.99 -0.01
N ASP A 235 18.64 -0.92 -1.11
CA ASP A 235 20.09 -0.72 -1.09
C ASP A 235 20.44 0.61 -0.41
N ASN A 236 19.74 1.70 -0.78
CA ASN A 236 19.89 3.01 -0.13
C ASN A 236 19.62 2.96 1.39
N LYS A 237 18.55 2.26 1.81
CA LYS A 237 18.22 2.11 3.24
C LYS A 237 19.29 1.30 3.98
N ARG A 238 19.80 0.22 3.38
CA ARG A 238 20.87 -0.60 3.95
C ARG A 238 22.17 0.19 4.10
N SER A 239 22.50 1.06 3.15
CA SER A 239 23.69 1.92 3.24
C SER A 239 23.58 3.02 4.31
N THR A 240 22.39 3.25 4.89
CA THR A 240 22.17 4.28 5.90
C THR A 240 22.31 3.71 7.32
N HIS A 241 23.11 4.34 8.18
CA HIS A 241 23.32 3.92 9.58
C HIS A 241 22.03 3.88 10.42
N ALA A 242 20.97 4.59 10.04
CA ALA A 242 19.66 4.55 10.71
C ALA A 242 18.97 3.17 10.64
N PHE A 243 19.40 2.26 9.76
CA PHE A 243 18.77 0.96 9.54
C PHE A 243 19.72 -0.23 9.79
N VAL A 244 20.48 -0.20 10.89
CA VAL A 244 21.44 -1.27 11.26
C VAL A 244 20.81 -2.68 11.18
N LEU A 245 19.61 -2.87 11.70
CA LEU A 245 18.94 -4.20 11.64
C LEU A 245 18.67 -4.66 10.19
N LEU A 246 18.46 -3.74 9.26
CA LEU A 246 18.24 -4.05 7.85
C LEU A 246 19.54 -4.46 7.14
N GLN A 247 20.69 -3.96 7.60
CA GLN A 247 22.01 -4.38 7.09
C GLN A 247 22.26 -5.87 7.33
N HIS A 248 21.78 -6.38 8.46
CA HIS A 248 21.88 -7.80 8.81
C HIS A 248 20.83 -8.69 8.11
N CYS A 249 19.88 -8.11 7.38
CA CYS A 249 18.92 -8.86 6.57
C CYS A 249 19.51 -9.23 5.21
N ARG A 250 18.76 -9.99 4.39
CA ARG A 250 19.18 -10.33 3.02
C ARG A 250 19.29 -9.10 2.12
N PRO A 251 20.29 -9.02 1.22
CA PRO A 251 20.44 -7.88 0.32
C PRO A 251 19.34 -7.82 -0.75
N ILE A 252 18.60 -8.90 -0.96
CA ILE A 252 17.59 -9.01 -2.02
C ILE A 252 16.16 -8.98 -1.47
N ILE A 253 15.23 -8.40 -2.24
CA ILE A 253 13.80 -8.44 -1.90
C ILE A 253 13.24 -9.84 -2.18
N SER A 254 13.08 -10.62 -1.11
CA SER A 254 12.53 -11.97 -1.15
C SER A 254 11.74 -12.25 0.13
N LEU A 255 10.99 -13.35 0.15
CA LEU A 255 10.34 -13.77 1.39
C LEU A 255 11.40 -14.39 2.31
N ASP A 256 11.52 -13.88 3.53
CA ASP A 256 12.50 -14.37 4.51
C ASP A 256 12.14 -15.81 4.94
N PRO A 257 13.10 -16.76 4.88
CA PRO A 257 12.90 -18.14 5.31
C PRO A 257 12.31 -18.29 6.71
N VAL A 258 12.58 -17.37 7.64
CA VAL A 258 12.06 -17.43 9.01
C VAL A 258 10.54 -17.46 9.07
N LEU A 259 9.85 -17.00 8.01
CA LEU A 259 8.39 -16.99 7.93
C LEU A 259 7.77 -18.31 7.44
N TRP A 260 8.54 -19.19 6.80
CA TRP A 260 8.04 -20.43 6.20
C TRP A 260 8.83 -21.69 6.59
N LEU A 261 9.97 -21.56 7.26
CA LEU A 261 10.73 -22.70 7.77
C LEU A 261 9.90 -23.54 8.76
N PRO A 262 9.96 -24.87 8.68
CA PRO A 262 9.22 -25.76 9.59
C PRO A 262 9.80 -25.65 11.01
N MET A 263 9.10 -24.92 11.87
CA MET A 263 9.45 -24.67 13.26
C MET A 263 8.22 -24.75 14.15
N SER A 264 8.41 -25.05 15.44
CA SER A 264 7.32 -24.87 16.40
C SER A 264 6.95 -23.39 16.52
N LYS A 265 5.73 -23.08 16.99
CA LYS A 265 5.29 -21.68 17.16
C LYS A 265 6.23 -20.89 18.09
N SER A 266 6.75 -21.54 19.14
CA SER A 266 7.67 -20.91 20.10
C SER A 266 9.05 -20.64 19.48
N GLU A 267 9.60 -21.59 18.73
CA GLU A 267 10.86 -21.45 17.98
C GLU A 267 10.75 -20.31 16.96
N GLY A 268 9.75 -20.35 16.09
CA GLY A 268 9.55 -19.33 15.05
C GLY A 268 9.35 -17.94 15.64
N SER A 269 8.56 -17.82 16.72
CA SER A 269 8.39 -16.54 17.41
C SER A 269 9.70 -16.00 17.99
N ARG A 270 10.61 -16.85 18.48
CA ARG A 270 11.91 -16.43 19.00
C ARG A 270 12.83 -15.95 17.88
N CYS A 271 12.90 -16.67 16.77
CA CYS A 271 13.70 -16.28 15.61
C CYS A 271 13.23 -14.95 15.00
N ILE A 272 11.92 -14.74 14.87
CA ILE A 272 11.34 -13.47 14.39
C ILE A 272 11.68 -12.32 15.34
N ARG A 273 11.53 -12.54 16.66
CA ARG A 273 11.86 -11.53 17.66
C ARG A 273 13.33 -11.17 17.65
N TRP A 274 14.21 -12.16 17.52
CA TRP A 274 15.64 -11.94 17.34
C TRP A 274 15.94 -11.09 16.09
N ARG A 275 15.31 -11.41 14.96
CA ARG A 275 15.41 -10.63 13.70
C ARG A 275 15.00 -9.17 13.87
N LEU A 276 13.98 -8.92 14.68
CA LEU A 276 13.48 -7.56 14.95
C LEU A 276 14.35 -6.80 15.97
N GLY A 277 15.46 -7.37 16.46
CA GLY A 277 16.24 -6.81 17.56
C GLY A 277 15.48 -6.83 18.89
N TRP A 278 14.41 -7.62 18.99
CA TRP A 278 13.46 -7.61 20.08
C TRP A 278 13.64 -8.83 20.98
N LEU A 279 14.74 -8.87 21.74
CA LEU A 279 14.85 -9.75 22.91
C LEU A 279 14.45 -8.94 24.15
N PRO A 280 13.32 -9.27 24.82
CA PRO A 280 12.94 -8.57 26.05
C PRO A 280 14.09 -8.64 27.06
N ASP A 281 14.38 -7.50 27.69
CA ASP A 281 15.34 -7.33 28.80
C ASP A 281 16.83 -7.39 28.44
N GLY A 282 17.18 -7.44 27.15
CA GLY A 282 18.59 -7.57 26.72
C GLY A 282 19.26 -8.88 27.15
N ARG A 283 18.48 -9.80 27.75
CA ARG A 283 18.91 -11.12 28.21
C ARG A 283 18.36 -12.19 27.28
N TYR A 284 19.20 -13.17 26.96
CA TYR A 284 18.76 -14.33 26.19
C TYR A 284 17.70 -15.11 26.99
N LYS A 285 16.52 -15.29 26.41
CA LYS A 285 15.49 -16.14 27.02
C LYS A 285 15.93 -17.60 26.95
N ALA A 286 15.40 -18.44 27.85
CA ALA A 286 15.61 -19.88 27.80
C ALA A 286 15.20 -20.46 26.44
N CYS A 287 15.99 -21.44 25.96
CA CYS A 287 15.68 -22.15 24.73
C CYS A 287 14.36 -22.93 24.88
N PRO A 288 13.45 -22.88 23.90
CA PRO A 288 12.20 -23.65 23.94
C PRO A 288 12.40 -25.16 24.08
N ARG A 289 13.52 -25.71 23.58
CA ARG A 289 13.88 -27.14 23.70
C ARG A 289 14.69 -27.44 24.96
N HIS A 290 15.49 -26.48 25.43
CA HIS A 290 16.41 -26.63 26.56
C HIS A 290 16.23 -25.47 27.55
N PRO A 291 15.29 -25.59 28.51
CA PRO A 291 14.95 -24.49 29.43
C PRO A 291 16.12 -23.95 30.26
N GLY A 292 17.19 -24.74 30.45
CA GLY A 292 18.40 -24.35 31.18
C GLY A 292 19.46 -23.62 30.34
N GLN A 293 19.30 -23.50 29.02
CA GLN A 293 20.30 -22.85 28.16
C GLN A 293 19.78 -21.54 27.55
N PRO A 294 20.61 -20.49 27.48
CA PRO A 294 20.24 -19.23 26.82
C PRO A 294 20.07 -19.44 25.32
N PHE A 295 19.02 -18.84 24.74
CA PHE A 295 18.74 -18.85 23.31
C PHE A 295 19.66 -17.86 22.56
N THR A 296 20.96 -18.15 22.57
CA THR A 296 21.99 -17.40 21.85
C THR A 296 21.98 -17.74 20.36
N LYS A 297 22.66 -16.92 19.56
CA LYS A 297 22.82 -17.17 18.11
C LYS A 297 23.46 -18.54 17.83
N ALA A 298 24.58 -18.85 18.49
CA ALA A 298 25.27 -20.13 18.36
C ALA A 298 24.40 -21.30 18.82
N HIS A 299 23.75 -21.18 19.97
CA HIS A 299 22.83 -22.22 20.45
C HIS A 299 21.67 -22.44 19.47
N THR A 300 21.10 -21.38 18.90
CA THR A 300 20.00 -21.47 17.94
C THR A 300 20.41 -22.24 16.68
N ILE A 301 21.61 -22.01 16.16
CA ILE A 301 22.14 -22.70 14.97
C ILE A 301 22.14 -24.22 15.19
N HIS A 302 22.74 -24.68 16.29
CA HIS A 302 22.83 -26.11 16.60
C HIS A 302 21.49 -26.70 17.06
N CYS A 303 20.82 -26.06 18.01
CA CYS A 303 19.60 -26.58 18.63
C CYS A 303 18.44 -26.71 17.64
N LEU A 304 18.32 -25.77 16.70
CA LEU A 304 17.29 -25.80 15.66
C LEU A 304 17.74 -26.47 14.37
N GLN A 305 18.98 -26.97 14.30
CA GLN A 305 19.56 -27.58 13.09
C GLN A 305 19.41 -26.66 11.87
N MET A 306 19.82 -25.39 12.01
CA MET A 306 19.55 -24.35 11.02
C MET A 306 20.19 -24.65 9.65
N HIS A 307 21.38 -25.25 9.62
CA HIS A 307 22.02 -25.73 8.39
C HIS A 307 21.13 -26.71 7.63
N ARG A 308 20.62 -27.75 8.32
CA ARG A 308 19.73 -28.74 7.71
C ARG A 308 18.42 -28.11 7.24
N ARG A 309 17.80 -27.25 8.06
CA ARG A 309 16.52 -26.59 7.74
C ARG A 309 16.63 -25.64 6.56
N LEU A 310 17.76 -24.96 6.41
CA LEU A 310 18.04 -24.05 5.30
C LEU A 310 18.67 -24.75 4.08
N MET A 311 18.94 -26.05 4.16
CA MET A 311 19.65 -26.82 3.13
C MET A 311 21.03 -26.21 2.82
N MET A 312 21.78 -25.88 3.87
CA MET A 312 23.10 -25.24 3.79
C MET A 312 24.20 -26.16 4.37
N PRO A 313 25.43 -26.14 3.82
CA PRO A 313 26.56 -26.88 4.38
C PRO A 313 26.97 -26.37 5.77
N GLU A 314 27.39 -27.28 6.66
CA GLU A 314 27.90 -26.93 8.00
C GLU A 314 29.17 -26.07 7.98
N THR A 315 29.86 -26.00 6.83
CA THR A 315 31.01 -25.11 6.61
C THR A 315 30.67 -23.62 6.71
N ILE A 316 29.39 -23.26 6.60
CA ILE A 316 28.93 -21.88 6.77
C ILE A 316 28.80 -21.60 8.26
N SER A 317 29.66 -20.75 8.81
CA SER A 317 29.71 -20.43 10.24
C SER A 317 28.42 -19.79 10.77
N ASP A 318 27.72 -19.02 9.94
CA ASP A 318 26.50 -18.30 10.33
C ASP A 318 25.35 -18.49 9.32
N PRO A 319 24.63 -19.63 9.36
CA PRO A 319 23.47 -19.84 8.51
C PRO A 319 22.32 -18.88 8.85
N LEU A 320 22.32 -18.28 10.06
CA LEU A 320 21.27 -17.33 10.44
C LEU A 320 21.35 -16.04 9.64
N SER A 321 22.51 -15.64 9.13
CA SER A 321 22.66 -14.48 8.23
C SER A 321 21.88 -14.62 6.91
N PHE A 322 21.53 -15.85 6.52
CA PHE A 322 20.77 -16.17 5.31
C PHE A 322 19.25 -16.16 5.51
N LEU A 323 18.78 -16.02 6.75
CA LEU A 323 17.41 -15.60 7.03
C LEU A 323 17.20 -14.16 6.52
#